data_AF-A0AA96LQS2-F1
#
_entry.id   AF-A0AA96LQS2-F1
#
_cell.length_a   1.000
_cell.length_b   1.000
_cell.length_c   1.000
_cell.angle_alpha   90.00
_cell.angle_beta   90.00
_cell.angle_gamma   90.00
#
_symmetry.space_group_name_H-M   'P 1'
#
loop_
_entity.id
_entity.type
_entity.pdbx_description
1 polymer ?
#
loop_
_entity_poly.entity_id
_entity_poly.type
_entity_poly.pdbx_seq_one_letter_code
_entity_poly.pdbx_strand_id
1 'polypeptide(L)'
;MLTLKSWTGLFHRGTEDVYPTFKVRAPRDYFERADAFLEDIVYTSQEDLNGINKTFLVKLLFDNFMDHVRKGKDLFTYMLQLRSKFGGIVSSSNANSPLTGRTSSGSVPGFQWGLSFQSSSHDRASYLTLNVRLHPAEVNRMRVFFDDLQWKHHQSLNMELHELLSLLFIEFITELRNGLTEETKEEIVAAIIHKWEER
;
A
#
# COMPACT_ATOMS: atom_id res chain seq x y z
N MET A 1 22.38 -41.26 -5.17
CA MET A 1 20.91 -41.02 -5.16
C MET A 1 20.54 -40.42 -3.83
N LEU A 2 20.27 -39.12 -3.79
CA LEU A 2 19.75 -38.44 -2.59
C LEU A 2 18.22 -38.52 -2.64
N THR A 3 17.60 -39.10 -1.62
CA THR A 3 16.14 -39.30 -1.57
C THR A 3 15.44 -38.03 -1.04
N LEU A 4 14.25 -37.73 -1.57
CA LEU A 4 13.41 -36.57 -1.18
C LEU A 4 13.18 -36.43 0.34
N LYS A 5 13.27 -37.54 1.10
CA LYS A 5 13.16 -37.54 2.57
C LYS A 5 14.28 -36.78 3.29
N SER A 6 15.42 -36.54 2.63
CA SER A 6 16.55 -35.79 3.20
C SER A 6 16.33 -34.27 3.22
N TRP A 7 15.33 -33.75 2.50
CA TRP A 7 15.11 -32.30 2.36
C TRP A 7 14.16 -31.75 3.41
N THR A 8 13.26 -32.57 3.98
CA THR A 8 12.29 -32.11 4.98
C THR A 8 12.90 -31.85 6.36
N GLY A 9 14.09 -32.40 6.64
CA GLY A 9 14.83 -32.17 7.88
C GLY A 9 15.48 -30.78 7.98
N LEU A 10 15.66 -30.06 6.87
CA LEU A 10 16.29 -28.73 6.85
C LEU A 10 15.33 -27.57 7.18
N PHE A 11 14.02 -27.81 7.18
CA PHE A 11 13.02 -26.75 7.37
C PHE A 11 12.51 -26.62 8.81
N HIS A 12 13.01 -27.42 9.74
CA HIS A 12 12.69 -27.26 11.16
C HIS A 12 13.63 -26.26 11.82
N ARG A 13 13.60 -25.01 11.36
CA ARG A 13 14.11 -23.90 12.16
C ARG A 13 12.90 -23.28 12.84
N GLY A 14 12.73 -23.60 14.13
CA GLY A 14 11.83 -22.87 15.01
C GLY A 14 12.26 -21.40 15.03
N THR A 15 11.65 -20.60 14.18
CA THR A 15 11.70 -19.16 14.29
C THR A 15 10.66 -18.78 15.31
N GLU A 16 11.07 -18.18 16.43
CA GLU A 16 10.15 -17.39 17.23
C GLU A 16 9.37 -16.48 16.27
N ASP A 17 8.04 -16.48 16.39
CA ASP A 17 7.14 -15.68 15.55
C ASP A 17 7.28 -14.19 15.91
N VAL A 18 8.47 -13.63 15.67
CA VAL A 18 8.73 -12.21 15.78
C VAL A 18 8.16 -11.56 14.54
N TYR A 19 6.99 -10.93 14.67
CA TYR A 19 6.35 -10.22 13.57
C TYR A 19 7.19 -9.00 13.17
N PRO A 20 7.85 -9.00 11.99
CA PRO A 20 8.57 -7.83 11.51
C PRO A 20 7.63 -6.63 11.34
N THR A 21 8.11 -5.45 11.72
CA THR A 21 7.38 -4.18 11.61
C THR A 21 7.85 -3.41 10.38
N PHE A 22 6.92 -3.06 9.50
CA PHE A 22 7.15 -2.28 8.30
C PHE A 22 6.51 -0.90 8.42
N LYS A 23 7.14 0.10 7.82
CA LYS A 23 6.68 1.49 7.83
C LYS A 23 5.92 1.78 6.55
N VAL A 24 4.64 2.07 6.68
CA VAL A 24 3.79 2.55 5.59
C VAL A 24 3.73 4.05 5.64
N ARG A 25 4.11 4.69 4.54
CA ARG A 25 4.24 6.14 4.47
C ARG A 25 3.29 6.71 3.44
N ALA A 26 2.52 7.70 3.85
CA ALA A 26 1.63 8.44 2.96
C ALA A 26 1.45 9.89 3.46
N PRO A 27 0.96 10.79 2.60
CA PRO A 27 0.52 12.11 3.03
C PRO A 27 -0.55 12.01 4.14
N ARG A 28 -0.57 12.98 5.06
CA ARG A 28 -1.52 12.99 6.19
C ARG A 28 -2.98 12.88 5.75
N ASP A 29 -3.37 13.59 4.69
CA ASP A 29 -4.73 13.58 4.15
C ASP A 29 -5.18 12.18 3.70
N TYR A 30 -4.24 11.30 3.32
CA TYR A 30 -4.56 9.92 2.95
C TYR A 30 -4.94 9.09 4.18
N PHE A 31 -4.29 9.32 5.31
CA PHE A 31 -4.64 8.67 6.56
C PHE A 31 -5.97 9.19 7.11
N GLU A 32 -6.22 10.50 7.01
CA GLU A 32 -7.51 11.09 7.41
C GLU A 32 -8.67 10.54 6.57
N ARG A 33 -8.46 10.36 5.25
CA ARG A 33 -9.44 9.69 4.38
C ARG A 33 -9.65 8.23 4.71
N ALA A 34 -8.59 7.52 5.08
CA ALA A 34 -8.71 6.13 5.53
C ALA A 34 -9.56 6.05 6.81
N ASP A 35 -9.39 7.00 7.74
CA ASP A 35 -10.20 7.06 8.96
C ASP A 35 -11.68 7.30 8.64
N ALA A 36 -11.99 8.30 7.81
CA ALA A 36 -13.37 8.55 7.38
C ALA A 36 -14.00 7.33 6.69
N PHE A 37 -13.26 6.66 5.81
CA PHE A 37 -13.74 5.44 5.15
C PHE A 37 -14.04 4.31 6.13
N LEU A 38 -13.18 4.11 7.14
CA LEU A 38 -13.42 3.10 8.16
C LEU A 38 -14.63 3.45 9.04
N GLU A 39 -14.83 4.72 9.37
CA GLU A 39 -16.02 5.20 10.08
C GLU A 39 -17.30 4.96 9.25
N ASP A 40 -17.27 5.24 7.95
CA ASP A 40 -18.38 4.98 7.03
C ASP A 40 -18.75 3.49 6.97
N ILE A 41 -17.75 2.60 7.00
CA ILE A 41 -17.98 1.15 7.05
C ILE A 41 -18.67 0.73 8.35
N VAL A 42 -18.17 1.21 9.50
CA VAL A 42 -18.76 0.90 10.80
C VAL A 42 -20.21 1.39 10.85
N TYR A 43 -20.47 2.60 10.34
CA TYR A 43 -21.81 3.15 10.27
C TYR A 43 -22.74 2.33 9.35
N THR A 44 -22.25 1.91 8.19
CA THR A 44 -23.05 1.18 7.19
C THR A 44 -23.34 -0.27 7.61
N SER A 45 -22.36 -0.94 8.21
CA SER A 45 -22.49 -2.34 8.64
C SER A 45 -23.38 -2.52 9.87
N GLN A 46 -23.63 -1.45 10.65
CA GLN A 46 -24.37 -1.51 11.93
C GLN A 46 -23.78 -2.51 12.95
N GLU A 47 -22.57 -3.00 12.72
CA GLU A 47 -21.85 -3.93 13.58
C GLU A 47 -20.78 -3.17 14.36
N ASP A 48 -20.60 -3.54 15.63
CA ASP A 48 -19.46 -3.10 16.42
C ASP A 48 -18.19 -3.81 15.95
N LEU A 49 -17.64 -3.34 14.82
CA LEU A 49 -16.39 -3.82 14.21
C LEU A 49 -15.16 -3.38 15.03
N ASN A 50 -15.14 -3.81 16.29
CA ASN A 50 -14.10 -3.51 17.26
C ASN A 50 -12.74 -3.99 16.73
N GLY A 51 -11.79 -3.06 16.60
CA GLY A 51 -10.42 -3.36 16.18
C GLY A 51 -10.15 -3.32 14.67
N ILE A 52 -11.10 -2.83 13.86
CA ILE A 52 -10.79 -2.32 12.52
C ILE A 52 -10.04 -1.00 12.68
N ASN A 53 -8.87 -0.91 12.04
CA ASN A 53 -8.03 0.27 12.06
C ASN A 53 -7.21 0.37 10.77
N LYS A 54 -6.52 1.50 10.58
CA LYS A 54 -5.63 1.72 9.41
C LYS A 54 -4.60 0.60 9.22
N THR A 55 -4.10 0.02 10.31
CA THR A 55 -3.15 -1.11 10.26
C THR A 55 -3.81 -2.37 9.70
N PHE A 56 -5.06 -2.64 10.07
CA PHE A 56 -5.85 -3.74 9.50
C PHE A 56 -6.11 -3.53 8.01
N LEU A 57 -6.49 -2.30 7.60
CA LEU A 57 -6.69 -1.97 6.20
C LEU A 57 -5.42 -2.23 5.37
N VAL A 58 -4.24 -1.78 5.83
CA VAL A 58 -2.98 -2.07 5.14
C VAL A 58 -2.70 -3.57 5.05
N LYS A 59 -2.95 -4.32 6.13
CA LYS A 59 -2.79 -5.78 6.13
C LYS A 59 -3.72 -6.44 5.11
N LEU A 60 -4.98 -6.02 5.06
CA LEU A 60 -5.96 -6.52 4.10
C LEU A 60 -5.52 -6.29 2.66
N LEU A 61 -5.04 -5.08 2.34
CA LEU A 61 -4.50 -4.76 1.01
C LEU A 61 -3.30 -5.65 0.67
N PHE A 62 -2.42 -5.87 1.65
CA PHE A 62 -1.27 -6.75 1.47
C PHE A 62 -1.69 -8.22 1.27
N ASP A 63 -2.64 -8.72 2.05
CA ASP A 63 -3.13 -10.09 1.94
C ASP A 63 -3.82 -10.33 0.59
N ASN A 64 -4.60 -9.36 0.12
CA ASN A 64 -5.21 -9.38 -1.21
C ASN A 64 -4.15 -9.44 -2.33
N PHE A 65 -3.10 -8.62 -2.22
CA PHE A 65 -1.95 -8.70 -3.12
C PHE A 65 -1.28 -10.08 -3.07
N MET A 66 -1.05 -10.61 -1.86
CA MET A 66 -0.45 -11.94 -1.67
C MET A 66 -1.33 -13.06 -2.23
N ASP A 67 -2.66 -12.92 -2.24
CA ASP A 67 -3.54 -13.89 -2.88
C ASP A 67 -3.35 -13.93 -4.40
N HIS A 68 -3.07 -12.80 -5.03
CA HIS A 68 -2.69 -12.77 -6.45
C HIS A 68 -1.33 -13.42 -6.70
N VAL A 69 -0.37 -13.22 -5.80
CA VAL A 69 0.93 -13.91 -5.83
C VAL A 69 0.73 -15.43 -5.70
N ARG A 70 -0.08 -15.89 -4.74
CA ARG A 70 -0.39 -17.31 -4.53
C ARG A 70 -1.09 -17.95 -5.72
N LYS A 71 -1.93 -17.19 -6.43
CA LYS A 71 -2.58 -17.61 -7.68
C LYS A 71 -1.64 -17.63 -8.88
N GLY A 72 -0.35 -17.29 -8.70
CA GLY A 72 0.66 -17.31 -9.75
C GLY A 72 0.51 -16.19 -10.79
N LYS A 73 -0.18 -15.11 -10.45
CA LYS A 73 -0.33 -13.96 -11.37
C LYS A 73 1.01 -13.24 -11.51
N ASP A 74 1.33 -12.83 -12.73
CA ASP A 74 2.47 -11.96 -12.97
C ASP A 74 2.11 -10.50 -12.64
N LEU A 75 2.63 -10.01 -11.52
CA LEU A 75 2.34 -8.66 -11.02
C LEU A 75 3.46 -7.66 -11.37
N PHE A 76 4.46 -8.06 -12.16
CA PHE A 76 5.61 -7.21 -12.48
C PHE A 76 5.21 -5.88 -13.13
N THR A 77 4.38 -5.94 -14.18
CA THR A 77 3.89 -4.74 -14.88
C THR A 77 3.05 -3.86 -13.96
N TYR A 78 2.20 -4.46 -13.13
CA TYR A 78 1.38 -3.74 -12.15
C TYR A 78 2.26 -3.00 -11.13
N MET A 79 3.29 -3.65 -10.60
CA MET A 79 4.23 -3.01 -9.67
C MET A 79 5.02 -1.86 -10.30
N LEU A 80 5.42 -1.99 -11.57
CA LEU A 80 6.05 -0.89 -12.31
C LEU A 80 5.09 0.29 -12.52
N GLN A 81 3.83 0.01 -12.85
CA GLN A 81 2.80 1.03 -13.00
C GLN A 81 2.50 1.75 -11.69
N LEU A 82 2.37 1.01 -10.58
CA LEU A 82 2.23 1.56 -9.23
C LEU A 82 3.35 2.54 -8.92
N ARG A 83 4.59 2.13 -9.15
CA ARG A 83 5.77 2.98 -8.91
C ARG A 83 5.78 4.20 -9.81
N SER A 84 5.46 4.05 -11.09
CA SER A 84 5.42 5.15 -12.04
C SER A 84 4.37 6.20 -11.66
N LYS A 85 3.16 5.75 -11.26
CA LYS A 85 2.04 6.62 -10.90
C LYS A 85 2.21 7.28 -9.54
N PHE A 86 2.63 6.52 -8.53
CA PHE A 86 2.57 6.94 -7.12
C PHE A 86 3.96 7.07 -6.46
N GLY A 87 5.03 6.60 -7.10
CA GLY A 87 6.39 6.66 -6.57
C GLY A 87 6.86 8.08 -6.30
N GLY A 88 6.39 9.07 -7.06
CA GLY A 88 6.64 10.49 -6.78
C GLY A 88 6.05 10.95 -5.44
N ILE A 89 4.88 10.45 -5.07
CA ILE A 89 4.22 10.75 -3.78
C ILE A 89 5.03 10.15 -2.63
N VAL A 90 5.55 8.92 -2.80
CA VAL A 90 6.38 8.25 -1.78
C VAL A 90 7.78 8.91 -1.66
N SER A 91 8.35 9.37 -2.78
CA SER A 91 9.75 9.86 -2.87
C SER A 91 9.94 11.34 -2.55
N SER A 92 8.89 12.17 -2.54
CA SER A 92 8.95 13.63 -2.34
C SER A 92 9.47 14.10 -0.98
N SER A 93 10.03 13.21 -0.15
CA SER A 93 10.67 13.52 1.12
C SER A 93 12.18 13.26 1.17
N ASN A 94 12.82 12.71 0.14
CA ASN A 94 14.28 12.60 0.11
C ASN A 94 14.98 13.87 -0.42
N ALA A 95 14.26 14.98 -0.58
CA ALA A 95 14.79 16.26 -1.00
C ALA A 95 15.45 17.03 0.17
N ASN A 96 16.51 16.46 0.74
CA ASN A 96 17.62 17.24 1.28
C ASN A 96 18.79 17.11 0.29
N SER A 97 18.62 17.67 -0.90
CA SER A 97 19.74 18.02 -1.79
C SER A 97 19.50 19.44 -2.27
N PRO A 98 20.34 20.42 -1.87
CA PRO A 98 20.22 21.78 -2.37
C PRO A 98 20.79 21.87 -3.79
N LEU A 99 20.34 22.90 -4.52
CA LEU A 99 20.77 23.35 -5.86
C LEU A 99 19.94 22.70 -7.00
N THR A 100 19.40 23.38 -8.02
CA THR A 100 19.54 24.74 -8.56
C THR A 100 18.54 24.87 -9.72
N GLY A 101 17.99 26.07 -9.97
CA GLY A 101 17.61 26.48 -11.34
C GLY A 101 16.13 26.76 -11.62
N ARG A 102 15.84 28.06 -11.79
CA ARG A 102 14.71 28.72 -12.50
C ARG A 102 14.25 27.95 -13.77
N THR A 103 12.99 28.02 -14.22
CA THR A 103 12.41 29.18 -14.94
C THR A 103 10.87 29.23 -14.96
N SER A 104 10.36 30.46 -15.11
CA SER A 104 8.98 30.94 -15.11
C SER A 104 8.21 30.78 -16.44
N SER A 105 6.89 30.96 -16.32
CA SER A 105 5.96 31.67 -17.24
C SER A 105 5.10 30.83 -18.20
N GLY A 106 3.77 30.96 -18.06
CA GLY A 106 2.77 30.60 -19.07
C GLY A 106 1.36 30.45 -18.51
N SER A 107 0.71 31.55 -18.09
CA SER A 107 -0.70 31.59 -17.67
C SER A 107 -1.64 31.66 -18.88
N VAL A 108 -2.67 30.81 -18.90
CA VAL A 108 -3.88 30.97 -19.74
C VAL A 108 -5.10 30.84 -18.81
N PRO A 109 -6.03 31.83 -18.77
CA PRO A 109 -7.12 31.84 -17.80
C PRO A 109 -8.32 31.05 -18.31
N GLY A 110 -8.86 30.14 -17.47
CA GLY A 110 -10.07 29.38 -17.73
C GLY A 110 -10.88 29.14 -16.45
N PHE A 111 -11.88 30.00 -16.26
CA PHE A 111 -13.10 29.91 -15.44
C PHE A 111 -13.09 29.07 -14.14
N GLN A 112 -13.14 29.79 -13.00
CA GLN A 112 -13.33 29.30 -11.63
C GLN A 112 -14.82 29.05 -11.31
N TRP A 113 -15.12 27.95 -10.61
CA TRP A 113 -16.22 27.91 -9.64
C TRP A 113 -15.61 27.95 -8.23
N GLY A 114 -15.93 29.01 -7.48
CA GLY A 114 -15.32 29.33 -6.20
C GLY A 114 -15.84 28.47 -5.04
N LEU A 115 -14.90 27.83 -4.35
CA LEU A 115 -14.55 28.26 -3.00
C LEU A 115 -13.08 28.64 -3.04
N SER A 116 -12.79 29.94 -2.89
CA SER A 116 -11.45 30.48 -2.93
C SER A 116 -10.65 30.02 -1.71
N PHE A 117 -9.97 28.88 -1.84
CA PHE A 117 -8.73 28.66 -1.12
C PHE A 117 -7.59 29.19 -1.99
N GLN A 118 -7.31 30.50 -1.86
CA GLN A 118 -5.94 30.95 -2.04
C GLN A 118 -5.10 30.36 -0.90
N SER A 119 -4.73 29.09 -1.03
CA SER A 119 -3.60 28.54 -0.29
C SER A 119 -2.38 28.66 -1.18
N SER A 120 -1.92 29.88 -1.36
CA SER A 120 -0.48 30.14 -1.33
C SER A 120 0.02 29.81 0.08
N SER A 121 0.07 28.52 0.40
CA SER A 121 0.85 27.99 1.49
C SER A 121 1.62 26.81 0.93
N HIS A 122 2.95 26.92 0.99
CA HIS A 122 3.79 25.75 1.16
C HIS A 122 3.43 25.06 2.49
N ASP A 123 2.20 24.54 2.61
CA ASP A 123 1.91 23.53 3.62
C ASP A 123 2.61 22.29 3.09
N ARG A 124 3.86 22.11 3.55
CA ARG A 124 4.60 20.87 3.42
C ARG A 124 3.61 19.75 3.69
N ALA A 125 3.26 18.96 2.67
CA ALA A 125 2.45 17.76 2.83
C ALA A 125 3.10 16.95 3.96
N SER A 126 2.50 16.99 5.15
CA SER A 126 3.09 16.37 6.32
C SER A 126 2.90 14.87 6.13
N TYR A 127 4.00 14.17 5.86
CA TYR A 127 3.97 12.74 5.71
C TYR A 127 3.82 12.09 7.08
N LEU A 128 2.88 11.17 7.21
CA LEU A 128 2.76 10.31 8.38
C LEU A 128 3.31 8.93 8.06
N THR A 129 3.72 8.22 9.11
CA THR A 129 4.21 6.85 9.00
C THR A 129 3.41 5.97 9.94
N LEU A 130 2.85 4.90 9.40
CA LEU A 130 2.13 3.87 10.14
C LEU A 130 3.02 2.63 10.25
N ASN A 131 3.17 2.12 11.47
CA ASN A 131 3.90 0.88 11.71
C ASN A 131 2.94 -0.31 11.58
N VAL A 132 3.27 -1.25 10.72
CA VAL A 132 2.45 -2.42 10.41
C VAL A 132 3.24 -3.70 10.64
N ARG A 133 2.72 -4.58 11.49
CA ARG A 133 3.33 -5.88 11.79
C ARG A 133 2.80 -6.95 10.86
N LEU A 134 3.67 -7.58 10.07
CA LEU A 134 3.28 -8.61 9.11
C LEU A 134 3.75 -10.00 9.58
N HIS A 135 3.05 -11.04 9.12
CA HIS A 135 3.41 -12.42 9.46
C HIS A 135 4.73 -12.81 8.78
N PRO A 136 5.70 -13.41 9.48
CA PRO A 136 7.01 -13.76 8.91
C PRO A 136 6.92 -14.63 7.65
N ALA A 137 5.98 -15.57 7.60
CA ALA A 137 5.77 -16.43 6.43
C ALA A 137 5.43 -15.62 5.17
N GLU A 138 4.59 -14.59 5.29
CA GLU A 138 4.19 -13.76 4.14
C GLU A 138 5.32 -12.84 3.69
N VAL A 139 6.08 -12.31 4.64
CA VAL A 139 7.28 -11.52 4.35
C VAL A 139 8.33 -12.34 3.60
N ASN A 140 8.57 -13.58 4.04
CA ASN A 140 9.52 -14.47 3.38
C ASN A 140 9.05 -14.84 1.98
N ARG A 141 7.74 -15.13 1.81
CA ARG A 141 7.17 -15.40 0.49
C ARG A 141 7.31 -14.20 -0.45
N MET A 142 7.11 -13.00 0.06
CA MET A 142 7.25 -11.77 -0.71
C MET A 142 8.70 -11.54 -1.16
N ARG A 143 9.67 -11.86 -0.30
CA ARG A 143 11.10 -11.82 -0.65
C ARG A 143 11.41 -12.77 -1.81
N VAL A 144 10.95 -14.03 -1.70
CA VAL A 144 11.13 -15.04 -2.77
C VAL A 144 10.47 -14.56 -4.06
N PHE A 145 9.26 -13.99 -3.98
CA PHE A 145 8.56 -13.46 -5.15
C PHE A 145 9.33 -12.32 -5.83
N PHE A 146 9.95 -11.41 -5.08
CA PHE A 146 10.81 -10.37 -5.66
C PHE A 146 12.03 -10.97 -6.36
N ASP A 147 12.68 -11.95 -5.76
CA ASP A 147 13.83 -12.64 -6.36
C ASP A 147 13.42 -13.36 -7.67
N ASP A 148 12.27 -14.04 -7.66
CA ASP A 148 11.71 -14.73 -8.83
C ASP A 148 11.37 -13.74 -9.96
N LEU A 149 10.80 -12.58 -9.62
CA LEU A 149 10.48 -11.53 -10.60
C LEU A 149 11.75 -10.96 -11.23
N GLN A 150 12.78 -10.69 -10.43
CA GLN A 150 14.06 -10.17 -10.92
C GLN A 150 14.73 -11.17 -11.87
N TRP A 151 14.68 -12.46 -11.52
CA TRP A 151 15.19 -13.53 -12.38
C TRP A 151 14.41 -13.64 -13.69
N LYS A 152 13.07 -13.66 -13.62
CA LYS A 152 12.20 -13.85 -14.78
C LYS A 152 12.31 -12.71 -15.79
N HIS A 153 12.26 -11.46 -15.33
CA HIS A 153 12.17 -10.29 -16.19
C HIS A 153 13.53 -9.66 -16.52
N HIS A 154 14.62 -10.16 -15.92
CA HIS A 154 16.00 -9.66 -16.13
C HIS A 154 16.14 -8.14 -15.91
N GLN A 155 15.23 -7.57 -15.12
CA GLN A 155 15.17 -6.16 -14.82
C GLN A 155 15.08 -6.01 -13.30
N SER A 156 15.95 -5.15 -12.74
CA SER A 156 15.96 -4.90 -11.30
C SER A 156 14.74 -4.09 -10.91
N LEU A 157 13.73 -4.77 -10.35
CA LEU A 157 12.68 -4.12 -9.58
C LEU A 157 13.26 -3.81 -8.20
N ASN A 158 14.04 -2.72 -8.10
CA ASN A 158 14.57 -2.23 -6.83
C ASN A 158 13.43 -1.61 -6.00
N MET A 159 12.51 -2.45 -5.51
CA MET A 159 11.38 -2.09 -4.68
C MET A 159 11.46 -2.85 -3.38
N GLU A 160 11.40 -2.12 -2.26
CA GLU A 160 11.33 -2.74 -0.94
C GLU A 160 9.88 -3.00 -0.52
N LEU A 161 9.68 -3.94 0.41
CA LEU A 161 8.35 -4.27 0.92
C LEU A 161 7.64 -3.05 1.54
N HIS A 162 8.39 -2.17 2.22
CA HIS A 162 7.82 -0.95 2.80
C HIS A 162 7.34 0.04 1.72
N GLU A 163 8.04 0.09 0.57
CA GLU A 163 7.64 0.89 -0.60
C GLU A 163 6.36 0.30 -1.20
N LEU A 164 6.29 -1.02 -1.41
CA LEU A 164 5.09 -1.69 -1.91
C LEU A 164 3.86 -1.43 -1.03
N LEU A 165 3.98 -1.60 0.29
CA LEU A 165 2.86 -1.34 1.21
C LEU A 165 2.38 0.11 1.15
N SER A 166 3.31 1.05 1.00
CA SER A 166 2.99 2.47 0.85
C SER A 166 2.27 2.74 -0.47
N LEU A 167 2.72 2.12 -1.57
CA LEU A 167 2.11 2.25 -2.89
C LEU A 167 0.70 1.66 -2.92
N LEU A 168 0.49 0.47 -2.34
CA LEU A 168 -0.83 -0.17 -2.25
C LEU A 168 -1.82 0.70 -1.45
N PHE A 169 -1.37 1.25 -0.32
CA PHE A 169 -2.21 2.15 0.49
C PHE A 169 -2.56 3.44 -0.27
N ILE A 170 -1.59 4.04 -0.95
CA ILE A 170 -1.79 5.26 -1.75
C ILE A 170 -2.74 5.00 -2.93
N GLU A 171 -2.58 3.89 -3.63
CA GLU A 171 -3.47 3.49 -4.73
C GLU A 171 -4.90 3.35 -4.21
N PHE A 172 -5.11 2.57 -3.14
CA PHE A 172 -6.43 2.36 -2.56
C PHE A 172 -7.15 3.66 -2.21
N ILE A 173 -6.46 4.57 -1.52
CA ILE A 173 -7.04 5.86 -1.12
C ILE A 173 -7.27 6.78 -2.33
N THR A 174 -6.43 6.68 -3.36
CA THR A 174 -6.62 7.42 -4.61
C THR A 174 -7.87 6.94 -5.35
N GLU A 175 -8.07 5.62 -5.42
CA GLU A 175 -9.26 5.02 -6.02
C GLU A 175 -10.53 5.38 -5.22
N LEU A 176 -10.46 5.36 -3.88
CA LEU A 176 -11.55 5.85 -3.03
C LEU A 176 -11.88 7.33 -3.31
N ARG A 177 -10.86 8.17 -3.47
CA ARG A 177 -11.04 9.60 -3.79
C ARG A 177 -11.66 9.81 -5.16
N ASN A 178 -11.28 9.02 -6.16
CA ASN A 178 -11.79 9.13 -7.52
C ASN A 178 -13.27 8.71 -7.63
N GLY A 179 -13.80 8.08 -6.58
CA GLY A 179 -15.18 7.61 -6.52
C GLY A 179 -15.26 6.19 -7.05
N LEU A 180 -15.35 5.23 -6.14
CA LEU A 180 -15.68 3.84 -6.48
C LEU A 180 -17.16 3.73 -6.84
N THR A 181 -17.50 2.79 -7.72
CA THR A 181 -18.90 2.40 -7.93
C THR A 181 -19.47 1.80 -6.64
N GLU A 182 -20.77 1.92 -6.43
CA GLU A 182 -21.42 1.36 -5.24
C GLU A 182 -21.21 -0.15 -5.13
N GLU A 183 -21.27 -0.88 -6.24
CA GLU A 183 -20.96 -2.32 -6.30
C GLU A 183 -19.55 -2.63 -5.77
N THR A 184 -18.53 -1.88 -6.21
CA THR A 184 -17.15 -2.08 -5.75
C THR A 184 -16.97 -1.69 -4.28
N LYS A 185 -17.70 -0.68 -3.79
CA LYS A 185 -17.70 -0.36 -2.36
C LYS A 185 -18.30 -1.48 -1.53
N GLU A 186 -19.44 -2.02 -1.95
CA GLU A 186 -20.10 -3.16 -1.29
C GLU A 186 -19.18 -4.39 -1.27
N GLU A 187 -18.50 -4.69 -2.38
CA GLU A 187 -17.51 -5.78 -2.44
C GLU A 187 -16.34 -5.56 -1.47
N ILE A 188 -15.80 -4.34 -1.39
CA ILE A 188 -14.71 -4.00 -0.47
C ILE A 188 -15.18 -4.12 0.98
N VAL A 189 -16.38 -3.62 1.30
CA VAL A 189 -16.99 -3.73 2.63
C VAL A 189 -17.19 -5.20 3.00
N ALA A 190 -17.75 -6.01 2.10
CA ALA A 190 -17.94 -7.44 2.31
C ALA A 190 -16.60 -8.16 2.52
N ALA A 191 -15.57 -7.83 1.75
CA ALA A 191 -14.23 -8.38 1.92
C ALA A 191 -13.60 -7.99 3.26
N ILE A 192 -13.81 -6.75 3.72
CA ILE A 192 -13.37 -6.26 5.03
C ILE A 192 -14.05 -7.03 6.16
N ILE A 193 -15.37 -7.20 6.09
CA ILE A 193 -16.17 -7.93 7.10
C ILE A 193 -15.74 -9.40 7.14
N HIS A 194 -15.70 -10.07 5.99
CA HIS A 194 -15.29 -11.48 5.92
C HIS A 194 -13.88 -11.71 6.47
N LYS A 195 -12.92 -10.83 6.14
CA LYS A 195 -11.57 -10.91 6.69
C LYS A 195 -11.46 -10.55 8.16
N TRP A 196 -12.41 -9.76 8.68
CA TRP A 196 -12.50 -9.47 10.10
C TRP A 196 -13.05 -10.67 10.89
N GLU A 197 -14.04 -11.38 10.34
CA GLU A 197 -14.58 -12.63 10.91
C GLU A 197 -13.57 -13.79 10.91
N GLU A 198 -12.63 -13.82 9.97
CA GLU A 198 -11.54 -14.81 9.91
C GLU A 198 -10.45 -14.63 10.99
N ARG A 199 -10.52 -13.57 11.83
CA ARG A 199 -9.59 -13.37 12.95
C ARG A 199 -9.75 -14.43 14.04
#